data_AF-A0A430HQK5-F1
#
_entry.id   AF-A0A430HQK5-F1
#
_cell.length_a   1.000
_cell.length_b   1.000
_cell.length_c   1.000
_cell.angle_alpha   90.00
_cell.angle_beta   90.00
_cell.angle_gamma   90.00
#
_symmetry.space_group_name_H-M   'P 1'
#
loop_
_entity.id
_entity.type
_entity.pdbx_description
1 polymer ?
#
loop_
_entity_poly.entity_id
_entity_poly.type
_entity_poly.pdbx_seq_one_letter_code
_entity_poly.pdbx_strand_id
1 'polypeptide(L)'
;MFTNPEQFASATKTLFELQMMTFNALTSKAVQGVEQVVSLNMTTAKNSVQGSMAMGKEMSQAKDPKAAMDVAAAHARPMAGAVEYGEQLKVIIDDIHNEFTQAADAHIAEAKSTLTALIYDVTQNVKPGSENAVEIIKTAIDNAFQGYEQVTKATRQAVQVVEDQIAKATAQVAPAEKNAA
;
A
#
# COMPACT_ATOMS: atom_id res chain seq x y z
N MET A 1 -11.01 -39.37 -19.80
CA MET A 1 -11.19 -39.30 -18.33
C MET A 1 -9.86 -38.88 -17.74
N PHE A 2 -9.84 -37.77 -16.99
CA PHE A 2 -8.65 -37.29 -16.31
C PHE A 2 -8.02 -38.44 -15.53
N THR A 3 -6.74 -38.70 -15.72
CA THR A 3 -6.00 -39.79 -15.07
C THR A 3 -5.87 -39.57 -13.56
N ASN A 4 -6.10 -38.35 -13.06
CA ASN A 4 -6.11 -38.07 -11.63
C ASN A 4 -7.01 -36.87 -11.24
N PRO A 5 -8.34 -37.05 -11.16
CA PRO A 5 -9.29 -35.99 -10.81
C PRO A 5 -9.04 -35.36 -9.42
N GLU A 6 -8.52 -36.14 -8.48
CA GLU A 6 -8.20 -35.67 -7.13
C GLU A 6 -7.03 -34.69 -7.11
N GLN A 7 -6.00 -34.90 -7.93
CA GLN A 7 -4.87 -33.97 -8.06
C GLN A 7 -5.33 -32.62 -8.61
N PHE A 8 -6.18 -32.64 -9.64
CA PHE A 8 -6.74 -31.42 -10.21
C PHE A 8 -7.63 -30.66 -9.22
N ALA A 9 -8.51 -31.38 -8.50
CA ALA A 9 -9.35 -30.80 -7.46
C ALA A 9 -8.52 -30.22 -6.31
N SER A 10 -7.49 -30.94 -5.87
CA SER A 10 -6.57 -30.50 -4.81
C SER A 10 -5.83 -29.21 -5.22
N ALA A 11 -5.25 -29.18 -6.41
CA ALA A 11 -4.53 -28.01 -6.89
C ALA A 11 -5.44 -26.81 -7.15
N THR A 12 -6.66 -27.04 -7.67
CA THR A 12 -7.68 -25.97 -7.80
C THR A 12 -8.06 -25.40 -6.43
N LYS A 13 -8.21 -26.28 -5.43
CA LYS A 13 -8.46 -25.88 -4.04
C LYS A 13 -7.29 -25.06 -3.48
N THR A 14 -6.05 -25.50 -3.67
CA THR A 14 -4.86 -24.75 -3.25
C THR A 14 -4.82 -23.36 -3.88
N LEU A 15 -5.07 -23.24 -5.20
CA LEU A 15 -5.12 -21.94 -5.88
C LEU A 15 -6.22 -21.02 -5.33
N PHE A 16 -7.38 -21.58 -4.99
CA PHE A 16 -8.47 -20.82 -4.39
C PHE A 16 -8.17 -20.37 -2.96
N GLU A 17 -7.60 -21.26 -2.14
CA GLU A 17 -7.14 -20.93 -0.79
C GLU A 17 -6.08 -19.85 -0.81
N LEU A 18 -5.15 -19.94 -1.76
CA LEU A 18 -4.12 -18.94 -2.01
C LEU A 18 -4.73 -17.57 -2.31
N GLN A 19 -5.70 -17.52 -3.23
CA GLN A 19 -6.42 -16.29 -3.57
C GLN A 19 -7.15 -15.69 -2.36
N MET A 20 -7.83 -16.52 -1.57
CA MET A 20 -8.49 -16.08 -0.33
C MET A 20 -7.50 -15.56 0.72
N MET A 21 -6.35 -16.22 0.89
CA MET A 21 -5.29 -15.75 1.78
C MET A 21 -4.75 -14.40 1.33
N THR A 22 -4.51 -14.22 0.02
CA THR A 22 -4.10 -12.93 -0.54
C THR A 22 -5.15 -11.86 -0.22
N PHE A 23 -6.42 -12.08 -0.56
CA PHE A 23 -7.47 -11.09 -0.30
C PHE A 23 -7.59 -10.73 1.18
N ASN A 24 -7.49 -11.72 2.08
CA ASN A 24 -7.54 -11.48 3.52
C ASN A 24 -6.33 -10.66 4.00
N ALA A 25 -5.12 -10.99 3.55
CA ALA A 25 -3.90 -10.25 3.90
C ALA A 25 -4.00 -8.79 3.44
N LEU A 26 -4.42 -8.57 2.19
CA LEU A 26 -4.59 -7.25 1.61
C LEU A 26 -5.67 -6.44 2.34
N THR A 27 -6.82 -7.05 2.62
CA THR A 27 -7.92 -6.40 3.34
C THR A 27 -7.50 -6.02 4.75
N SER A 28 -6.82 -6.94 5.46
CA SER A 28 -6.30 -6.68 6.80
C SER A 28 -5.31 -5.52 6.79
N LYS A 29 -4.36 -5.51 5.84
CA LYS A 29 -3.37 -4.44 5.71
C LYS A 29 -4.02 -3.09 5.38
N ALA A 30 -5.04 -3.08 4.51
CA ALA A 30 -5.78 -1.86 4.20
C ALA A 30 -6.49 -1.29 5.44
N VAL A 31 -7.13 -2.13 6.25
CA VAL A 31 -7.77 -1.70 7.50
C VAL A 31 -6.73 -1.15 8.49
N GLN A 32 -5.60 -1.86 8.67
CA GLN A 32 -4.49 -1.37 9.50
C GLN A 32 -3.94 -0.03 9.01
N GLY A 33 -3.81 0.14 7.70
CA GLY A 33 -3.41 1.41 7.09
C GLY A 33 -4.35 2.56 7.45
N VAL A 34 -5.67 2.32 7.39
CA VAL A 34 -6.67 3.31 7.83
C VAL A 34 -6.51 3.64 9.31
N GLU A 35 -6.32 2.63 10.18
CA GLU A 35 -6.08 2.84 11.60
C GLU A 35 -4.83 3.68 11.86
N GLN A 36 -3.74 3.42 11.13
CA GLN A 36 -2.50 4.19 11.20
C GLN A 36 -2.71 5.65 10.77
N VAL A 37 -3.45 5.91 9.69
CA VAL A 37 -3.77 7.27 9.23
C VAL A 37 -4.65 8.01 10.24
N VAL A 38 -5.65 7.33 10.82
CA VAL A 38 -6.49 7.92 11.89
C VAL A 38 -5.66 8.25 13.12
N SER A 39 -4.76 7.36 13.53
CA SER A 39 -3.82 7.59 14.64
C SER A 39 -2.90 8.79 14.38
N LEU A 40 -2.36 8.88 13.16
CA LEU A 40 -1.55 10.01 12.71
C LEU A 40 -2.34 11.34 12.80
N ASN A 41 -3.58 11.36 12.32
CA ASN A 41 -4.46 12.54 12.41
C ASN A 41 -4.72 12.94 13.87
N MET A 42 -5.04 11.99 14.73
CA MET A 42 -5.31 12.24 16.14
C MET A 42 -4.07 12.79 16.86
N THR A 43 -2.90 12.19 16.60
CA THR A 43 -1.61 12.64 17.14
C THR A 43 -1.28 14.06 16.67
N THR A 44 -1.48 14.35 15.39
CA THR A 44 -1.26 15.68 14.80
C THR A 44 -2.19 16.72 15.42
N ALA A 45 -3.48 16.41 15.55
CA ALA A 45 -4.45 17.29 16.21
C ALA A 45 -4.08 17.55 17.67
N LYS A 46 -3.70 16.50 18.42
CA LYS A 46 -3.25 16.61 19.81
C LYS A 46 -2.02 17.50 19.93
N ASN A 47 -1.02 17.30 19.07
CA ASN A 47 0.20 18.09 19.05
C ASN A 47 -0.09 19.56 18.72
N SER A 48 -1.02 19.82 17.79
CA SER A 48 -1.48 21.18 17.45
C SER A 48 -2.14 21.89 18.63
N VAL A 49 -3.01 21.20 19.37
CA VAL A 49 -3.63 21.73 20.59
C VAL A 49 -2.59 22.01 21.68
N GLN A 50 -1.68 21.05 21.93
CA GLN A 50 -0.61 21.22 22.91
C GLN A 50 0.32 22.38 22.54
N GLY A 51 0.68 22.51 21.26
CA GLY A 51 1.47 23.63 20.74
C GLY A 51 0.79 24.97 20.94
N SER A 52 -0.52 25.05 20.68
CA SER A 52 -1.32 26.27 20.90
C SER A 52 -1.38 26.66 22.39
N MET A 53 -1.54 25.69 23.28
CA MET A 53 -1.52 25.92 24.73
C MET A 53 -0.14 26.38 25.21
N ALA A 54 0.94 25.77 24.69
CA ALA A 54 2.31 26.18 24.99
C ALA A 54 2.59 27.61 24.52
N MET A 55 2.20 27.94 23.28
CA MET A 55 2.29 29.29 22.73
C MET A 55 1.54 30.30 23.61
N GLY A 56 0.29 30.00 24.00
CA GLY A 56 -0.50 30.89 24.85
C GLY A 56 0.14 31.11 26.22
N LYS A 57 0.72 30.05 26.81
CA LYS A 57 1.49 30.14 28.06
C LYS A 57 2.73 31.02 27.90
N GLU A 58 3.55 30.79 26.88
CA GLU A 58 4.74 31.61 26.61
C GLU A 58 4.38 33.07 26.36
N MET A 59 3.30 33.32 25.62
CA MET A 59 2.82 34.67 25.32
C MET A 59 2.31 35.38 26.59
N SER A 60 1.64 34.67 27.51
CA SER A 60 1.25 35.23 28.82
C SER A 60 2.43 35.54 29.75
N GLN A 61 3.58 34.90 29.52
CA GLN A 61 4.82 35.10 30.27
C GLN A 61 5.74 36.14 29.62
N ALA A 62 5.38 36.65 28.43
CA ALA A 62 6.15 37.64 27.71
C ALA A 62 6.22 38.96 28.50
N LYS A 63 7.42 39.53 28.57
CA LYS A 63 7.68 40.74 29.37
C LYS A 63 7.13 42.01 28.73
N ASP A 64 6.96 41.99 27.41
CA ASP A 64 6.49 43.12 26.61
C ASP A 64 5.87 42.62 25.28
N PRO A 65 5.17 43.50 24.52
CA PRO A 65 4.54 43.12 23.25
C PRO A 65 5.53 42.63 22.18
N LYS A 66 6.81 43.03 22.24
CA LYS A 66 7.83 42.58 21.29
C LYS A 66 8.20 41.12 21.56
N ALA A 67 8.43 40.77 22.82
CA ALA A 67 8.66 39.38 23.24
C ALA A 67 7.46 38.48 22.91
N ALA A 68 6.23 38.99 23.01
CA ALA A 68 5.02 38.27 22.61
C ALA A 68 4.97 38.00 21.10
N MET A 69 5.33 39.00 20.28
CA MET A 69 5.46 38.87 18.82
C MET A 69 6.56 37.86 18.43
N ASP A 70 7.68 37.83 19.17
CA ASP A 70 8.77 36.88 18.93
C ASP A 70 8.33 35.43 19.20
N VAL A 71 7.56 35.19 20.27
CA VAL A 71 6.93 33.88 20.57
C VAL A 71 5.97 33.46 19.44
N ALA A 72 5.12 34.39 18.99
CA ALA A 72 4.22 34.12 17.88
C ALA A 72 4.98 33.79 16.59
N ALA A 73 6.06 34.51 16.28
CA ALA A 73 6.89 34.24 15.10
C ALA A 73 7.63 32.90 15.19
N ALA A 74 8.06 32.48 16.39
CA ALA A 74 8.73 31.20 16.62
C ALA A 74 7.78 30.00 16.39
N HIS A 75 6.52 30.11 16.83
CA HIS A 75 5.49 29.10 16.60
C HIS A 75 4.81 29.20 15.24
N ALA A 76 4.81 30.37 14.61
CA ALA A 76 4.28 30.57 13.27
C ALA A 76 5.22 30.05 12.17
N ARG A 77 6.39 29.49 12.50
CA ARG A 77 7.26 28.82 11.52
C ARG A 77 6.42 27.74 10.82
N PRO A 78 6.04 27.98 9.55
CA PRO A 78 5.33 26.97 8.79
C PRO A 78 6.33 25.83 8.53
N MET A 79 5.81 24.66 8.18
CA MET A 79 6.52 23.55 7.52
C MET A 79 6.90 22.34 8.37
N ALA A 80 7.33 22.44 9.63
CA ALA A 80 7.82 21.25 10.34
C ALA A 80 6.74 20.16 10.49
N GLY A 81 5.56 20.51 11.02
CA GLY A 81 4.48 19.54 11.25
C GLY A 81 3.81 19.02 9.97
N ALA A 82 3.77 19.82 8.90
CA ALA A 82 3.17 19.40 7.63
C ALA A 82 4.11 18.49 6.83
N VAL A 83 5.42 18.78 6.84
CA VAL A 83 6.45 17.91 6.24
C VAL A 83 6.52 16.60 6.99
N GLU A 84 6.59 16.64 8.32
CA GLU A 84 6.61 15.44 9.17
C GLU A 84 5.35 14.58 8.98
N TYR A 85 4.16 15.20 8.91
CA TYR A 85 2.92 14.47 8.60
C TYR A 85 3.01 13.77 7.22
N GLY A 86 3.51 14.48 6.20
CA GLY A 86 3.68 13.92 4.86
C GLY A 86 4.67 12.76 4.82
N GLU A 87 5.79 12.87 5.53
CA GLU A 87 6.78 11.80 5.67
C GLU A 87 6.19 10.58 6.39
N GLN A 88 5.49 10.78 7.51
CA GLN A 88 4.82 9.70 8.25
C GLN A 88 3.73 9.02 7.41
N LEU A 89 2.98 9.81 6.64
CA LEU A 89 1.99 9.28 5.71
C LEU A 89 2.65 8.45 4.60
N LYS A 90 3.78 8.91 4.04
CA LYS A 90 4.55 8.16 3.04
C LYS A 90 5.02 6.81 3.58
N VAL A 91 5.51 6.76 4.83
CA VAL A 91 5.90 5.51 5.47
C VAL A 91 4.75 4.51 5.54
N ILE A 92 3.53 4.95 5.88
CA ILE A 92 2.34 4.08 5.91
C ILE A 92 2.04 3.53 4.52
N ILE A 93 2.11 4.37 3.49
CA ILE A 93 1.83 3.97 2.09
C ILE A 93 2.88 2.97 1.59
N ASP A 94 4.16 3.25 1.84
CA ASP A 94 5.26 2.38 1.44
C ASP A 94 5.16 1.01 2.13
N ASP A 95 4.74 0.97 3.40
CA ASP A 95 4.49 -0.27 4.16
C ASP A 95 3.31 -1.09 3.58
N ILE A 96 2.22 -0.43 3.20
CA ILE A 96 1.10 -1.08 2.49
C ILE A 96 1.58 -1.64 1.15
N HIS A 97 2.32 -0.85 0.36
CA HIS A 97 2.86 -1.27 -0.94
C HIS A 97 3.78 -2.50 -0.82
N ASN A 98 4.67 -2.49 0.17
CA ASN A 98 5.60 -3.59 0.40
C ASN A 98 4.88 -4.88 0.78
N GLU A 99 3.94 -4.83 1.72
CA GLU A 99 3.14 -6.00 2.11
C GLU A 99 2.37 -6.56 0.91
N PHE A 100 1.76 -5.66 0.13
CA PHE A 100 1.00 -6.02 -1.06
C PHE A 100 1.88 -6.74 -2.09
N THR A 101 3.07 -6.20 -2.35
CA THR A 101 4.04 -6.78 -3.30
C THR A 101 4.55 -8.13 -2.81
N GLN A 102 4.90 -8.25 -1.53
CA GLN A 102 5.39 -9.50 -0.95
C GLN A 102 4.35 -10.62 -0.97
N ALA A 103 3.11 -10.30 -0.57
CA ALA A 103 2.01 -11.25 -0.65
C ALA A 103 1.83 -11.72 -2.10
N ALA A 104 1.77 -10.80 -3.05
CA ALA A 104 1.58 -11.13 -4.44
C ALA A 104 2.73 -11.98 -5.02
N ASP A 105 4.00 -11.67 -4.70
CA ASP A 105 5.17 -12.42 -5.15
C ASP A 105 5.22 -13.85 -4.59
N ALA A 106 4.99 -14.00 -3.28
CA ALA A 106 4.96 -15.31 -2.62
C ALA A 106 3.89 -16.22 -3.23
N HIS A 107 2.71 -15.66 -3.49
CA HIS A 107 1.58 -16.39 -4.05
C HIS A 107 1.79 -16.77 -5.54
N ILE A 108 2.41 -15.93 -6.38
CA ILE A 108 2.75 -16.38 -7.74
C ILE A 108 3.73 -17.55 -7.70
N ALA A 109 4.77 -17.48 -6.87
CA ALA A 109 5.79 -18.51 -6.83
C ALA A 109 5.17 -19.88 -6.51
N GLU A 110 4.27 -19.90 -5.52
CA GLU A 110 3.53 -21.09 -5.11
C GLU A 110 2.52 -21.56 -6.17
N ALA A 111 1.76 -20.62 -6.77
CA ALA A 111 0.85 -20.93 -7.87
C ALA A 111 1.60 -21.53 -9.06
N LYS A 112 2.70 -20.91 -9.51
CA LYS A 112 3.53 -21.37 -10.62
C LYS A 112 4.11 -22.76 -10.35
N SER A 113 4.60 -23.02 -9.14
CA SER A 113 5.12 -24.33 -8.74
C SER A 113 4.05 -25.41 -8.82
N THR A 114 2.88 -25.15 -8.22
CA THR A 114 1.72 -26.05 -8.20
C THR A 114 1.21 -26.35 -9.61
N LEU A 115 1.13 -25.33 -10.47
CA LEU A 115 0.65 -25.44 -11.85
C LEU A 115 1.65 -26.17 -12.74
N THR A 116 2.95 -25.94 -12.54
CA THR A 116 4.02 -26.66 -13.27
C THR A 116 4.01 -28.15 -12.91
N ALA A 117 3.82 -28.48 -11.63
CA ALA A 117 3.70 -29.86 -11.18
C ALA A 117 2.46 -30.56 -11.80
N LEU A 118 1.32 -29.86 -11.85
CA LEU A 118 0.11 -30.34 -12.54
C LEU A 118 0.35 -30.57 -14.04
N ILE A 119 0.98 -29.63 -14.74
CA ILE A 119 1.29 -29.78 -16.17
C ILE A 119 2.19 -30.99 -16.38
N TYR A 120 3.24 -31.14 -15.57
CA TYR A 120 4.17 -32.27 -15.71
C TYR A 120 3.44 -33.62 -15.53
N ASP A 121 2.57 -33.73 -14.53
CA ASP A 121 1.82 -34.96 -14.24
C ASP A 121 0.77 -35.26 -15.32
N VAL A 122 0.12 -34.23 -15.87
CA VAL A 122 -0.85 -34.37 -16.98
C VAL A 122 -0.14 -34.69 -18.29
N THR A 123 0.96 -34.01 -18.62
CA THR A 123 1.70 -34.16 -19.90
C THR A 123 2.45 -35.48 -20.04
N GLN A 124 2.91 -36.06 -18.94
CA GLN A 124 3.49 -37.41 -18.92
C GLN A 124 2.44 -38.53 -19.08
N ASN A 125 1.15 -38.24 -18.82
CA ASN A 125 0.05 -39.21 -18.82
C ASN A 125 -1.03 -38.95 -19.91
N VAL A 126 -0.70 -38.17 -20.94
CA VAL A 126 -1.66 -37.74 -21.98
C VAL A 126 -2.06 -38.93 -22.86
N LYS A 127 -3.29 -39.41 -22.70
CA LYS A 127 -3.91 -40.30 -23.70
C LYS A 127 -4.26 -39.49 -24.95
N PRO A 128 -4.13 -40.06 -26.16
CA PRO A 128 -4.58 -39.41 -27.41
C PRO A 128 -6.01 -38.85 -27.27
N GLY A 129 -6.25 -37.61 -27.69
CA GLY A 129 -7.57 -36.94 -27.59
C GLY A 129 -7.77 -36.03 -26.37
N SER A 130 -6.69 -35.68 -25.64
CA SER A 130 -6.76 -34.81 -24.45
C SER A 130 -6.28 -33.37 -24.72
N GLU A 131 -6.14 -32.96 -25.99
CA GLU A 131 -5.57 -31.66 -26.38
C GLU A 131 -6.34 -30.47 -25.77
N ASN A 132 -7.68 -30.54 -25.74
CA ASN A 132 -8.54 -29.50 -25.15
C ASN A 132 -8.31 -29.28 -23.64
N ALA A 133 -8.00 -30.34 -22.89
CA ALA A 133 -7.79 -30.23 -21.45
C ALA A 133 -6.47 -29.49 -21.13
N VAL A 134 -5.43 -29.75 -21.93
CA VAL A 134 -4.13 -29.06 -21.82
C VAL A 134 -4.27 -27.57 -22.17
N GLU A 135 -5.07 -27.24 -23.19
CA GLU A 135 -5.32 -25.85 -23.59
C GLU A 135 -6.12 -25.06 -22.55
N ILE A 136 -7.12 -25.67 -21.92
CA ILE A 136 -7.86 -25.05 -20.80
C ILE A 136 -6.93 -24.76 -19.63
N ILE A 137 -6.06 -25.71 -19.27
CA ILE A 137 -5.07 -25.50 -18.20
C ILE A 137 -4.17 -24.32 -18.56
N LYS A 138 -3.57 -24.33 -19.76
CA LYS A 138 -2.70 -23.26 -20.25
C LYS A 138 -3.38 -21.88 -20.19
N THR A 139 -4.63 -21.81 -20.63
CA THR A 139 -5.43 -20.57 -20.60
C THR A 139 -5.65 -20.09 -19.16
N ALA A 140 -5.92 -21.00 -18.22
CA ALA A 140 -6.06 -20.65 -16.81
C ALA A 140 -4.74 -20.10 -16.22
N ILE A 141 -3.59 -20.65 -16.63
CA ILE A 141 -2.26 -20.14 -16.25
C ILE A 141 -2.06 -18.71 -16.76
N ASP A 142 -2.29 -18.50 -18.05
CA ASP A 142 -2.08 -17.21 -18.70
C ASP A 142 -2.99 -16.14 -18.06
N ASN A 143 -4.25 -16.48 -17.78
CA ASN A 143 -5.19 -15.59 -17.08
C ASN A 143 -4.75 -15.27 -15.65
N ALA A 144 -4.18 -16.23 -14.92
CA ALA A 144 -3.66 -16.00 -13.57
C ALA A 144 -2.46 -15.03 -13.58
N PHE A 145 -1.53 -15.20 -14.53
CA PHE A 145 -0.40 -14.28 -14.69
C PHE A 145 -0.85 -12.87 -15.10
N GLN A 146 -1.80 -12.76 -16.02
CA GLN A 146 -2.38 -11.46 -16.41
C GLN A 146 -3.09 -10.79 -15.23
N GLY A 147 -3.81 -11.56 -14.40
CA GLY A 147 -4.45 -11.05 -13.19
C GLY A 147 -3.44 -10.45 -12.21
N TYR A 148 -2.33 -11.13 -11.98
CA TYR A 148 -1.24 -10.60 -11.15
C TYR A 148 -0.65 -9.31 -11.75
N GLU A 149 -0.35 -9.28 -13.04
CA GLU A 149 0.24 -8.10 -13.68
C GLU A 149 -0.68 -6.89 -13.55
N GLN A 150 -1.99 -7.09 -13.72
CA GLN A 150 -2.99 -6.04 -13.51
C GLN A 150 -3.02 -5.54 -12.07
N VAL A 151 -2.99 -6.45 -11.10
CA VAL A 151 -2.97 -6.12 -9.67
C VAL A 151 -1.71 -5.30 -9.33
N THR A 152 -0.53 -5.75 -9.73
CA THR A 152 0.74 -5.03 -9.50
C THR A 152 0.73 -3.66 -10.16
N LYS A 153 0.19 -3.54 -11.38
CA LYS A 153 0.05 -2.27 -12.08
C LYS A 153 -0.90 -1.32 -11.34
N ALA A 154 -2.06 -1.82 -10.90
CA ALA A 154 -3.03 -1.04 -10.15
C ALA A 154 -2.44 -0.51 -8.84
N THR A 155 -1.70 -1.35 -8.11
CA THR A 155 -1.03 -0.97 -6.86
C THR A 155 0.00 0.15 -7.10
N ARG A 156 0.85 0.03 -8.14
CA ARG A 156 1.80 1.10 -8.51
C ARG A 156 1.11 2.40 -8.87
N GLN A 157 0.03 2.33 -9.65
CA GLN A 157 -0.75 3.51 -10.01
C GLN A 157 -1.35 4.18 -8.78
N ALA A 158 -1.87 3.40 -7.83
CA ALA A 158 -2.41 3.94 -6.57
C ALA A 158 -1.32 4.66 -5.77
N VAL A 159 -0.13 4.05 -5.59
CA VAL A 159 1.00 4.71 -4.91
C VAL A 159 1.37 6.02 -5.60
N GLN A 160 1.51 6.01 -6.92
CA GLN A 160 1.90 7.20 -7.67
C GLN A 160 0.88 8.33 -7.55
N VAL A 161 -0.43 8.01 -7.58
CA VAL A 161 -1.48 9.01 -7.35
C VAL A 161 -1.35 9.64 -5.98
N VAL A 162 -1.04 8.86 -4.94
CA VAL A 162 -0.90 9.40 -3.59
C VAL A 162 0.37 10.26 -3.47
N GLU A 163 1.50 9.80 -4.00
CA GLU A 163 2.74 10.59 -4.05
C GLU A 163 2.54 11.93 -4.76
N ASP A 164 1.84 11.95 -5.90
CA ASP A 164 1.52 13.17 -6.63
C ASP A 164 0.65 14.13 -5.80
N GLN A 165 -0.31 13.61 -5.04
CA GLN A 165 -1.16 14.44 -4.19
C GLN A 165 -0.40 14.99 -2.98
N ILE A 166 0.48 14.20 -2.37
CA ILE A 166 1.37 14.66 -1.30
C ILE A 166 2.29 15.77 -1.83
N ALA A 167 2.94 15.54 -2.97
CA ALA A 167 3.84 16.54 -3.58
C ALA A 167 3.10 17.85 -3.90
N LYS A 168 1.87 17.78 -4.41
CA LYS A 168 1.02 18.96 -4.64
C LYS A 168 0.66 19.68 -3.34
N ALA A 169 0.28 18.94 -2.30
CA ALA A 169 -0.02 19.52 -1.00
C ALA A 169 1.21 20.21 -0.42
N THR A 170 2.38 19.56 -0.42
CA THR A 170 3.66 20.14 0.03
C THR A 170 4.02 21.40 -0.75
N ALA A 171 3.83 21.43 -2.07
CA ALA A 171 4.08 22.62 -2.89
C ALA A 171 3.16 23.81 -2.55
N GLN A 172 1.94 23.57 -2.07
CA GLN A 172 1.03 24.62 -1.61
C GLN A 172 1.40 25.18 -0.23
N VAL A 173 2.04 24.37 0.62
CA VAL A 173 2.51 24.81 1.95
C VAL A 173 3.92 25.39 1.90
N ALA A 174 4.72 25.02 0.89
CA ALA A 174 6.04 25.59 0.66
C ALA A 174 5.95 27.12 0.59
N PRO A 175 6.82 27.85 1.32
CA PRO A 175 6.81 29.30 1.24
C PRO A 175 6.99 29.70 -0.22
N ALA A 176 6.08 30.54 -0.74
CA ALA A 176 6.30 31.20 -2.02
C ALA A 176 7.71 31.78 -1.98
N GLU A 177 8.58 31.30 -2.87
CA GLU A 177 9.89 31.90 -3.06
C GLU A 177 9.64 33.39 -3.21
N LYS A 178 10.13 34.18 -2.25
CA LYS A 178 10.08 35.62 -2.33
C LYS A 178 10.78 35.96 -3.64
N ASN A 179 10.02 36.33 -4.66
CA ASN A 179 10.52 37.06 -5.80
C ASN A 179 11.19 38.31 -5.20
N ALA A 180 12.51 38.23 -5.06
CA ALA A 180 13.35 39.35 -4.71
C ALA A 180 13.29 40.32 -5.89
N ALA A 181 12.59 41.43 -5.69
CA ALA A 181 12.70 42.64 -6.48
C ALA A 181 13.55 43.66 -5.71
#